data_AF-A0A2D4PTH5-F1
#
_entry.id   AF-A0A2D4PTH5-F1
#
_cell.length_a   1.000
_cell.length_b   1.000
_cell.length_c   1.000
_cell.angle_alpha   90.00
_cell.angle_beta   90.00
_cell.angle_gamma   90.00
#
_symmetry.space_group_name_H-M   'P 1'
#
loop_
_entity.id
_entity.type
_entity.pdbx_description
1 polymer ?
#
loop_
_entity_poly.entity_id
_entity_poly.type
_entity_poly.pdbx_seq_one_letter_code
_entity_poly.pdbx_strand_id
1 'polypeptide(L)'
;IVKDPMIAWARNVGHNINLEDWEKVWKQNYKITKSVVYKENQYKMCYRWYLAPSRLANMYPNLNLTCWKCKQMRGTFFHAWWLCPKSKKYWKKIRIWIKEITNIQLEFKSE
;
A
#
# COMPACT_ATOMS: atom_id res chain seq x y z
N ILE A 1 17.98 6.68 -4.57
CA ILE A 1 17.43 6.87 -3.20
C ILE A 1 16.18 7.72 -3.33
N VAL A 2 15.03 7.18 -2.96
CA VAL A 2 13.72 7.82 -3.21
C VAL A 2 13.21 8.34 -1.87
N LYS A 3 13.67 9.54 -1.49
CA LYS A 3 13.35 10.13 -0.19
C LYS A 3 11.89 10.57 -0.11
N ASP A 4 11.32 11.11 -1.19
CA ASP A 4 9.99 11.73 -1.13
C ASP A 4 8.84 10.72 -0.91
N PRO A 5 8.72 9.63 -1.69
CA PRO A 5 7.80 8.55 -1.37
C PRO A 5 7.98 7.96 0.03
N MET A 6 9.21 7.77 0.50
CA MET A 6 9.48 7.27 1.86
C MET A 6 8.91 8.22 2.92
N ILE A 7 9.15 9.53 2.79
CA ILE A 7 8.59 10.56 3.69
C ILE A 7 7.06 10.54 3.63
N ALA A 8 6.49 10.44 2.43
CA ALA A 8 5.04 10.40 2.26
C ALA A 8 4.42 9.14 2.90
N TRP A 9 5.12 8.00 2.84
CA TRP A 9 4.72 6.77 3.53
C TRP A 9 4.83 6.91 5.04
N ALA A 10 5.94 7.46 5.56
CA ALA A 10 6.15 7.72 6.99
C ALA A 10 4.99 8.56 7.58
N ARG A 11 4.56 9.61 6.86
CA ARG A 11 3.39 10.43 7.24
C ARG A 11 2.07 9.65 7.27
N ASN A 12 1.91 8.62 6.44
CA ASN A 12 0.68 7.82 6.41
C ASN A 12 0.65 6.76 7.49
N VAL A 13 1.80 6.14 7.81
CA VAL A 13 1.90 5.15 8.89
C VAL A 13 2.00 5.77 10.28
N GLY A 14 2.32 7.07 10.37
CA GLY A 14 2.38 7.80 11.64
C GLY A 14 3.68 7.61 12.43
N HIS A 15 4.71 7.01 11.81
CA HIS A 15 6.03 6.85 12.42
C HIS A 15 7.13 6.94 11.35
N ASN A 16 8.37 7.18 11.79
CA ASN A 16 9.52 7.23 10.90
C ASN A 16 9.79 5.85 10.27
N ILE A 17 10.22 5.86 9.01
CA ILE A 17 10.68 4.67 8.29
C ILE A 17 12.20 4.79 8.18
N ASN A 18 12.93 3.79 8.67
CA ASN A 18 14.38 3.74 8.53
C ASN A 18 14.74 3.57 7.05
N LEU A 19 15.74 4.34 6.58
CA LEU A 19 16.23 4.27 5.22
C LEU A 19 16.74 2.86 4.88
N GLU A 20 17.40 2.19 5.82
CA GLU A 20 17.94 0.84 5.61
C GLU A 20 16.83 -0.18 5.35
N ASP A 21 15.75 -0.13 6.15
CA ASP A 21 14.57 -0.98 5.97
C ASP A 21 13.88 -0.69 4.63
N TRP A 22 13.74 0.60 4.29
CA TRP A 22 13.17 1.02 3.01
C TRP A 22 13.98 0.49 1.82
N GLU A 23 15.30 0.62 1.87
CA GLU A 23 16.19 0.09 0.84
C GLU A 23 16.18 -1.44 0.78
N LYS A 24 16.03 -2.12 1.92
CA LYS A 24 15.91 -3.58 1.98
C LYS A 24 14.66 -4.05 1.26
N VAL A 25 13.50 -3.44 1.54
CA VAL A 25 12.23 -3.75 0.83
C VAL A 25 12.39 -3.55 -0.67
N TRP A 26 13.07 -2.47 -1.09
CA TRP A 26 13.35 -2.20 -2.50
C TRP A 26 14.23 -3.28 -3.15
N LYS A 27 15.39 -3.55 -2.55
CA LYS A 27 16.42 -4.46 -3.08
C LYS A 27 16.00 -5.93 -3.04
N GLN A 28 15.10 -6.32 -2.14
CA GLN A 28 14.62 -7.70 -2.05
C GLN A 28 13.49 -7.96 -3.04
N ASN A 29 12.47 -7.10 -3.09
CA ASN A 29 11.26 -7.38 -3.86
C ASN A 29 11.49 -7.45 -5.38
N TYR A 30 12.44 -6.71 -5.93
CA TYR A 30 12.73 -6.77 -7.37
C TYR A 30 13.33 -8.11 -7.82
N LYS A 31 13.94 -8.87 -6.90
CA LYS A 31 14.60 -10.16 -7.16
C LYS A 31 13.66 -11.35 -7.05
N ILE A 32 12.49 -11.19 -6.40
CA ILE A 32 11.58 -12.30 -6.09
C ILE A 32 11.00 -12.95 -7.35
N THR A 33 10.78 -12.18 -8.42
CA THR A 33 10.14 -12.70 -9.64
C THR A 33 10.64 -12.02 -10.90
N LYS A 34 10.59 -12.75 -12.03
CA LYS A 34 10.84 -12.20 -13.37
C LYS A 34 9.60 -11.55 -14.00
N SER A 35 8.41 -11.72 -13.40
CA SER A 35 7.16 -11.16 -13.92
C SER A 35 7.20 -9.62 -13.96
N VAL A 36 7.01 -9.06 -15.16
CA VAL A 36 6.96 -7.62 -15.37
C VAL A 36 5.79 -6.99 -14.63
N VAL A 37 4.61 -7.64 -14.67
CA VAL A 37 3.40 -7.17 -13.99
C VAL A 37 3.61 -7.05 -12.48
N TYR A 38 4.29 -8.03 -11.87
CA TYR A 38 4.58 -7.98 -10.44
C TYR A 38 5.56 -6.86 -10.11
N LYS A 39 6.63 -6.72 -10.91
CA LYS A 39 7.59 -5.63 -10.74
C LYS A 39 6.89 -4.28 -10.84
N GLU A 40 6.08 -4.07 -11.87
CA GLU A 40 5.30 -2.85 -12.06
C GLU A 40 4.41 -2.55 -10.86
N ASN A 41 3.70 -3.54 -10.32
CA ASN A 41 2.91 -3.37 -9.10
C ASN A 41 3.77 -2.93 -7.91
N GLN A 42 4.96 -3.49 -7.75
CA GLN A 42 5.91 -3.08 -6.70
C GLN A 42 6.35 -1.63 -6.89
N TYR A 43 6.69 -1.21 -8.11
CA TYR A 43 7.00 0.19 -8.43
C TYR A 43 5.81 1.10 -8.06
N LYS A 44 4.60 0.73 -8.49
CA LYS A 44 3.40 1.53 -8.21
C LYS A 44 3.09 1.65 -6.72
N MET A 45 3.40 0.63 -5.92
CA MET A 45 3.25 0.67 -4.45
C MET A 45 4.31 1.55 -3.80
N CYS A 46 5.60 1.32 -4.08
CA CYS A 46 6.69 2.10 -3.47
C CYS A 46 6.59 3.59 -3.83
N TYR A 47 6.37 3.92 -5.10
CA TYR A 47 6.29 5.30 -5.59
C TYR A 47 4.91 5.92 -5.45
N ARG A 48 3.90 5.18 -4.95
CA ARG A 48 2.50 5.65 -4.84
C ARG A 48 1.93 6.14 -6.17
N TRP A 49 2.26 5.44 -7.25
CA TRP A 49 1.91 5.86 -8.61
C TRP A 49 0.42 5.66 -8.92
N TYR A 50 -0.27 4.70 -8.29
CA TYR A 50 -1.70 4.49 -8.57
C TYR A 50 -2.52 5.79 -8.37
N LEU A 51 -3.29 6.14 -9.39
CA LEU A 51 -4.22 7.26 -9.36
C LEU A 51 -5.45 6.85 -8.55
N ALA A 52 -5.44 7.18 -7.25
CA ALA A 52 -6.59 6.94 -6.38
C ALA A 52 -7.78 7.87 -6.76
N PRO A 53 -9.04 7.50 -6.42
CA PRO A 53 -10.23 8.29 -6.76
C PRO A 53 -10.12 9.77 -6.42
N SER A 54 -9.56 10.10 -5.27
CA SER A 54 -9.36 11.48 -4.84
C SER A 54 -8.39 12.28 -5.71
N ARG A 55 -7.38 11.63 -6.31
CA ARG A 55 -6.44 12.27 -7.23
C ARG A 55 -7.07 12.43 -8.61
N LEU A 56 -7.86 11.45 -9.05
CA LEU A 56 -8.60 11.51 -10.30
C LEU A 56 -9.67 12.60 -10.29
N ALA A 57 -10.42 12.73 -9.19
CA ALA A 57 -11.42 13.79 -9.02
C ALA A 57 -10.80 15.21 -9.05
N ASN A 58 -9.53 15.35 -8.65
CA ASN A 58 -8.82 16.62 -8.76
C ASN A 58 -8.42 16.96 -10.21
N MET A 59 -8.22 15.94 -11.07
CA MET A 59 -7.89 16.12 -12.49
C MET A 59 -9.14 16.28 -13.35
N TYR A 60 -10.20 15.55 -12.99
CA TYR A 60 -11.46 15.48 -13.72
C TYR A 60 -12.61 15.76 -12.74
N PRO A 61 -13.14 16.99 -12.70
CA PRO A 61 -14.10 17.43 -11.67
C PRO A 61 -15.38 16.59 -11.57
N ASN A 62 -15.78 15.91 -12.64
CA ASN A 62 -16.99 15.09 -12.68
C ASN A 62 -16.81 13.68 -12.07
N LEU A 63 -15.59 13.31 -11.64
CA LEU A 63 -15.32 12.00 -11.05
C LEU A 63 -15.61 11.98 -9.55
N ASN A 64 -16.17 10.86 -9.09
CA ASN A 64 -16.45 10.64 -7.69
C ASN A 64 -15.17 10.42 -6.87
N LEU A 65 -14.95 11.25 -5.84
CA LEU A 65 -13.78 11.21 -4.96
C LEU A 65 -13.78 10.05 -3.95
N THR A 66 -14.87 9.31 -3.81
CA THR A 66 -15.02 8.21 -2.85
C THR A 66 -14.22 6.96 -3.26
N CYS A 67 -13.82 6.19 -2.25
CA CYS A 67 -13.08 4.95 -2.43
C CYS A 67 -13.84 3.95 -3.30
N TRP A 68 -13.18 3.38 -4.32
CA TRP A 68 -13.80 2.36 -5.20
C TRP A 68 -14.29 1.11 -4.46
N LYS A 69 -13.68 0.78 -3.31
CA LYS A 69 -13.97 -0.46 -2.56
C LYS A 69 -15.13 -0.30 -1.58
N CYS A 70 -15.08 0.74 -0.73
CA CYS A 70 -16.10 0.93 0.31
C CYS A 70 -17.20 1.92 -0.08
N LYS A 71 -16.96 2.79 -1.09
CA LYS A 71 -17.90 3.84 -1.54
C LYS A 71 -18.37 4.81 -0.45
N GLN A 72 -17.64 4.90 0.67
CA GLN A 72 -18.02 5.69 1.84
C GLN A 72 -17.05 6.84 2.12
N MET A 73 -15.75 6.54 2.24
CA MET A 73 -14.72 7.52 2.59
C MET A 73 -14.00 8.04 1.33
N ARG A 74 -13.34 9.21 1.44
CA ARG A 74 -12.45 9.73 0.39
C ARG A 74 -11.41 8.68 -0.03
N GLY A 75 -11.38 8.37 -1.32
CA GLY A 75 -10.51 7.37 -1.92
C GLY A 75 -9.08 7.89 -2.08
N THR A 76 -8.36 8.05 -0.98
CA THR A 76 -6.91 8.30 -1.02
C THR A 76 -6.16 7.01 -1.31
N PHE A 77 -4.90 7.12 -1.75
CA PHE A 77 -4.05 5.95 -1.99
C PHE A 77 -3.96 5.07 -0.72
N PHE A 78 -3.61 5.68 0.41
CA PHE A 78 -3.46 4.96 1.68
C PHE A 78 -4.79 4.37 2.17
N HIS A 79 -5.90 5.10 2.00
CA HIS A 79 -7.22 4.54 2.34
C HIS A 79 -7.53 3.30 1.50
N ALA A 80 -7.37 3.36 0.17
CA ALA A 80 -7.71 2.24 -0.70
C ALA A 80 -6.90 0.96 -0.38
N TRP A 81 -5.64 1.10 0.02
CA TRP A 81 -4.75 -0.04 0.26
C TRP A 81 -4.74 -0.54 1.71
N TRP A 82 -4.90 0.35 2.68
CA TRP A 82 -4.68 0.03 4.09
C TRP A 82 -5.91 0.31 4.97
N LEU A 83 -6.41 1.56 4.99
CA LEU A 83 -7.46 1.95 5.94
C LEU A 83 -8.87 1.44 5.58
N CYS A 84 -9.13 1.20 4.30
CA CYS A 84 -10.44 0.77 3.81
C CYS A 84 -10.91 -0.51 4.51
N PRO A 85 -12.15 -0.58 5.03
CA PRO A 85 -12.67 -1.77 5.72
C PRO A 85 -12.58 -3.05 4.88
N LYS A 86 -12.82 -2.95 3.57
CA LYS A 86 -12.70 -4.08 2.64
C LYS A 86 -11.25 -4.54 2.50
N SER A 87 -10.29 -3.61 2.48
CA SER A 87 -8.86 -3.91 2.41
C SER A 87 -8.35 -4.49 3.73
N LYS A 88 -8.73 -3.92 4.88
CA LYS A 88 -8.45 -4.50 6.20
C LYS A 88 -8.97 -5.94 6.31
N LYS A 89 -10.20 -6.21 5.85
CA LYS A 89 -10.76 -7.57 5.83
C LYS A 89 -9.92 -8.52 4.97
N TYR A 90 -9.45 -8.06 3.81
CA TYR A 90 -8.57 -8.84 2.95
C TYR A 90 -7.22 -9.15 3.63
N TRP A 91 -6.56 -8.14 4.20
CA TRP A 91 -5.27 -8.34 4.89
C TRP A 91 -5.36 -9.26 6.10
N LYS A 92 -6.48 -9.23 6.83
CA LYS A 92 -6.75 -10.21 7.90
C LYS A 92 -6.77 -11.64 7.38
N LYS A 93 -7.38 -11.90 6.22
CA LYS A 93 -7.37 -13.24 5.59
C LYS A 93 -5.97 -13.65 5.19
N ILE A 94 -5.23 -12.76 4.53
CA ILE A 94 -3.84 -13.04 4.12
C ILE A 94 -2.96 -13.36 5.33
N ARG A 95 -3.11 -12.63 6.44
CA ARG A 95 -2.39 -12.92 7.69
C ARG A 95 -2.68 -14.32 8.22
N ILE A 96 -3.94 -14.74 8.22
CA ILE A 96 -4.35 -16.07 8.65
C ILE A 96 -3.72 -17.14 7.74
N TRP A 97 -3.82 -16.98 6.42
CA TRP A 97 -3.24 -17.92 5.47
C TRP A 97 -1.72 -18.04 5.58
N ILE A 98 -1.01 -16.92 5.77
CA ILE A 98 0.44 -16.96 5.98
C ILE A 98 0.77 -17.76 7.25
N LYS A 99 0.03 -17.54 8.35
CA LYS A 99 0.20 -18.31 9.58
C LYS A 99 -0.05 -19.80 9.36
N GLU A 100 -1.10 -20.17 8.66
CA GLU A 100 -1.43 -21.58 8.37
C GLU A 100 -0.35 -22.27 7.54
N ILE A 101 0.23 -21.59 6.56
CA ILE A 101 1.22 -22.18 5.64
C ILE A 101 2.62 -22.23 6.24
N THR A 102 3.02 -21.18 6.97
CA THR A 102 4.42 -20.98 7.41
C THR A 102 4.62 -21.20 8.90
N ASN A 103 3.53 -21.31 9.67
CA ASN A 103 3.52 -21.26 11.13
C ASN A 103 4.09 -19.95 11.72
N ILE A 104 4.30 -18.91 10.89
CA ILE A 104 4.80 -17.60 11.32
C ILE A 104 3.62 -16.69 11.65
N GLN A 105 3.61 -16.14 12.86
CA GLN A 105 2.65 -15.13 13.26
C GLN A 105 3.16 -13.73 12.92
N LEU A 106 2.65 -13.15 11.83
CA LEU A 106 2.90 -11.74 11.52
C LEU A 106 2.20 -10.85 12.56
N GLU A 107 2.92 -9.91 13.15
CA GLU A 107 2.34 -8.88 14.00
C GLU A 107 2.00 -7.65 13.15
N PHE A 108 0.70 -7.32 13.08
CA PHE A 108 0.32 -5.97 12.67
C PHE A 108 0.46 -5.10 13.92
N LYS A 109 1.45 -4.22 13.94
CA LYS A 109 1.46 -3.14 14.93
C LYS A 109 0.13 -2.39 14.79
N SER A 110 -0.62 -2.29 15.89
CA SER A 110 -1.81 -1.47 15.95
C SER A 110 -1.39 -0.02 15.74
N GLU A 111 -2.00 0.63 14.76
CA GLU A 111 -2.06 2.09 14.68
C GLU A 111 -2.82 2.66 15.88
#